data_AF-A0AAD9IYU7-F1
#
_entry.id   AF-A0AAD9IYU7-F1
#
_cell.length_a   1.000
_cell.length_b   1.000
_cell.length_c   1.000
_cell.angle_alpha   90.00
_cell.angle_beta   90.00
_cell.angle_gamma   90.00
#
_symmetry.space_group_name_H-M   'P 1'
#
loop_
_entity.id
_entity.type
_entity.pdbx_description
1 polymer ?
#
loop_
_entity_poly.entity_id
_entity_poly.type
_entity_poly.pdbx_seq_one_letter_code
_entity_poly.pdbx_strand_id
1 'polypeptide(L)'
;MEIVPRSVLQKKKFGDLGYIMKVRKELGCRTFRWFLNNIATHKRIPNIKDISHYGQLLSVSDGRCLDTLSSKNRSPMGLYQCVSKAISTQDTKELLHSSGLCLDATDPKRKEHPFNYVTLIKCNGEPSQKWRWQDKKWPT
;
A
#
# COMPACT_ATOMS: atom_id res chain seq x y z
N MET A 1 12.92 -17.85 -8.66
CA MET A 1 11.55 -17.30 -8.82
C MET A 1 11.69 -15.82 -9.06
N GLU A 2 11.35 -15.35 -10.27
CA GLU A 2 11.31 -13.91 -10.54
C GLU A 2 9.96 -13.34 -10.08
N ILE A 3 10.02 -12.25 -9.30
CA ILE A 3 8.85 -11.48 -8.93
C ILE A 3 8.49 -10.61 -10.15
N VAL A 4 7.44 -10.99 -10.88
CA VAL A 4 6.97 -10.23 -12.04
C VAL A 4 6.09 -9.06 -11.56
N PRO A 5 6.41 -7.80 -11.89
CA PRO A 5 5.59 -6.65 -11.50
C PRO A 5 4.17 -6.74 -12.08
N ARG A 6 3.16 -6.28 -11.32
CA ARG A 6 1.76 -6.25 -11.76
C ARG A 6 1.57 -5.53 -13.10
N SER A 7 2.33 -4.46 -13.35
CA SER A 7 2.30 -3.70 -14.61
C SER A 7 2.69 -4.55 -15.83
N VAL A 8 3.58 -5.52 -15.65
CA VAL A 8 3.97 -6.48 -16.69
C VAL A 8 2.84 -7.49 -16.91
N LEU A 9 2.23 -7.98 -15.84
CA LEU A 9 1.11 -8.93 -15.93
C LEU A 9 -0.12 -8.32 -16.60
N GLN A 10 -0.44 -7.05 -16.33
CA GLN A 10 -1.57 -6.36 -16.96
C GLN A 10 -1.47 -6.26 -18.48
N LYS A 11 -0.25 -6.20 -19.02
CA LYS A 11 0.01 -6.13 -20.47
C LYS A 11 0.09 -7.49 -21.14
N LYS A 12 0.08 -8.58 -20.35
CA LYS A 12 0.20 -9.94 -20.86
C LYS A 12 -1.17 -10.43 -21.37
N LYS A 13 -1.19 -11.02 -22.57
CA LYS A 13 -2.35 -11.77 -23.05
C LYS A 13 -2.39 -13.12 -22.34
N PHE A 14 -3.51 -13.44 -21.70
CA PHE A 14 -3.67 -14.66 -20.89
C PHE A 14 -4.20 -15.87 -21.69
N GLY A 15 -4.34 -15.75 -23.01
CA GLY A 15 -4.95 -16.78 -23.85
C GLY A 15 -6.48 -16.83 -23.71
N ASP A 16 -7.09 -17.89 -24.24
CA ASP A 16 -8.53 -18.12 -24.13
C ASP A 16 -8.92 -18.67 -22.76
N LEU A 17 -9.91 -18.04 -22.13
CA LEU A 17 -10.45 -18.41 -20.82
C LEU A 17 -11.86 -19.03 -20.93
N GLY A 18 -12.38 -19.21 -22.15
CA GLY A 18 -13.75 -19.67 -22.41
C GLY A 18 -14.08 -21.01 -21.76
N TYR A 19 -13.17 -21.99 -21.84
CA TYR A 19 -13.35 -23.30 -21.19
C TYR A 19 -13.51 -23.18 -19.67
N ILE A 20 -12.64 -22.40 -19.02
CA ILE A 20 -12.69 -22.20 -17.56
C ILE A 20 -13.99 -21.50 -17.14
N MET A 21 -14.43 -20.50 -17.92
CA MET A 21 -15.68 -19.80 -17.68
C MET A 21 -16.90 -20.72 -17.87
N LYS A 22 -16.87 -21.63 -18.84
CA LYS A 22 -17.92 -22.62 -19.07
C LYS A 22 -18.04 -23.59 -17.89
N VAL A 23 -16.92 -24.17 -17.44
CA VAL A 23 -16.89 -25.08 -16.28
C VAL A 23 -17.42 -24.38 -15.02
N ARG A 24 -17.02 -23.11 -14.78
CA ARG A 24 -17.52 -22.32 -13.66
C ARG A 24 -19.05 -22.18 -13.67
N LYS A 25 -19.65 -22.03 -14.86
CA LYS A 25 -21.10 -21.91 -15.04
C LYS A 25 -21.80 -23.25 -14.84
N GLU A 26 -21.29 -24.32 -15.43
CA GLU A 26 -21.86 -25.67 -15.33
C GLU A 26 -21.87 -26.19 -13.90
N LEU A 27 -20.81 -25.95 -13.13
CA LEU A 27 -20.72 -26.35 -11.72
C LEU A 27 -21.44 -25.42 -10.75
N GLY A 28 -22.13 -24.37 -11.24
CA GLY A 28 -22.87 -23.43 -10.38
C GLY A 28 -21.99 -22.72 -9.34
N CYS A 29 -20.73 -22.44 -9.66
CA CYS A 29 -19.76 -21.90 -8.69
C CYS A 29 -20.18 -20.52 -8.15
N ARG A 30 -20.03 -20.33 -6.83
CA ARG A 30 -20.32 -19.05 -6.16
C ARG A 30 -19.34 -17.95 -6.58
N THR A 31 -19.73 -16.69 -6.39
CA THR A 31 -18.89 -15.52 -6.71
C THR A 31 -17.68 -15.43 -5.78
N PHE A 32 -16.61 -14.78 -6.25
CA PHE A 32 -15.46 -14.53 -5.38
C PHE A 32 -15.85 -13.70 -4.16
N ARG A 33 -16.76 -12.73 -4.31
CA ARG A 33 -17.32 -11.97 -3.18
C ARG A 33 -18.01 -12.88 -2.15
N TRP A 34 -18.79 -13.87 -2.59
CA TRP A 34 -19.39 -14.85 -1.68
C TRP A 34 -18.30 -15.63 -0.92
N PHE A 35 -17.25 -16.08 -1.61
CA PHE A 35 -16.14 -16.79 -0.96
C PHE A 35 -15.46 -15.93 0.11
N LEU A 36 -15.18 -14.66 -0.19
CA LEU A 36 -14.58 -13.73 0.77
C LEU A 36 -15.46 -13.49 2.00
N ASN A 37 -16.77 -13.39 1.79
CA ASN A 37 -17.74 -13.09 2.85
C ASN A 37 -18.14 -14.31 3.69
N ASN A 38 -17.98 -15.54 3.19
CA ASN A 38 -18.49 -16.75 3.85
C ASN A 38 -17.38 -17.74 4.26
N ILE A 39 -16.27 -17.77 3.52
CA ILE A 39 -15.18 -18.74 3.75
C ILE A 39 -13.92 -18.04 4.24
N ALA A 40 -13.48 -16.99 3.55
CA ALA A 40 -12.25 -16.26 3.87
C ALA A 40 -12.50 -15.03 4.76
N THR A 41 -13.42 -15.14 5.73
CA THR A 41 -13.88 -14.03 6.58
C THR A 41 -12.79 -13.41 7.45
N HIS A 42 -11.76 -14.18 7.80
CA HIS A 42 -10.60 -13.73 8.56
C HIS A 42 -9.66 -12.84 7.72
N LYS A 43 -9.81 -12.78 6.40
CA LYS A 43 -9.02 -11.90 5.54
C LYS A 43 -9.60 -10.49 5.58
N ARG A 44 -8.83 -9.53 6.09
CA ARG A 44 -9.16 -8.11 5.95
C ARG A 44 -8.93 -7.69 4.52
N ILE A 45 -10.01 -7.38 3.81
CA ILE A 45 -9.96 -6.82 2.45
C ILE A 45 -10.21 -5.33 2.59
N PRO A 46 -9.24 -4.48 2.22
CA PRO A 46 -9.45 -3.04 2.21
C PRO A 46 -10.62 -2.69 1.28
N ASN A 47 -11.46 -1.73 1.65
CA ASN A 47 -12.50 -1.24 0.76
C ASN A 47 -11.81 -0.52 -0.42
N ILE A 48 -11.83 -1.15 -1.60
CA ILE A 48 -11.05 -0.69 -2.77
C ILE A 48 -11.61 0.64 -3.33
N LYS A 49 -12.88 0.96 -3.06
CA LYS A 49 -13.51 2.20 -3.53
C LYS A 49 -12.83 3.46 -2.99
N ASP A 50 -12.22 3.33 -1.81
CA ASP A 50 -11.75 4.43 -0.98
C ASP A 50 -10.21 4.57 -1.08
N ILE A 51 -9.59 3.76 -1.96
CA ILE A 51 -8.13 3.68 -2.12
C ILE A 51 -7.74 4.26 -3.47
N SER A 52 -7.29 5.51 -3.47
CA SER A 52 -6.75 6.17 -4.66
C SER A 52 -5.40 5.60 -5.11
N HIS A 53 -4.51 5.26 -4.15
CA HIS A 53 -3.17 4.76 -4.39
C HIS A 53 -2.85 3.59 -3.46
N TYR A 54 -2.21 2.55 -3.99
CA TYR A 54 -1.77 1.37 -3.25
C TYR A 54 -0.44 0.88 -3.82
N GLY A 55 0.58 0.72 -2.97
CA GLY A 55 1.89 0.22 -3.40
C GLY A 55 3.00 0.62 -2.45
N GLN A 56 4.21 0.78 -2.97
CA GLN A 56 5.37 1.26 -2.21
C GLN A 56 5.63 2.73 -2.54
N LEU A 57 6.14 3.48 -1.58
CA LEU A 57 6.62 4.86 -1.80
C LEU A 57 8.05 4.80 -2.31
N LEU A 58 8.22 4.96 -3.63
CA LEU A 58 9.52 4.93 -4.31
C LEU A 58 10.16 6.31 -4.33
N SER A 59 11.43 6.38 -3.95
CA SER A 59 12.31 7.51 -4.18
C SER A 59 12.75 7.54 -5.63
N VAL A 60 12.46 8.66 -6.31
CA VAL A 60 12.81 8.85 -7.72
C VAL A 60 14.32 9.02 -7.92
N SER A 61 15.06 9.48 -6.91
CA SER A 61 16.49 9.76 -7.03
C SER A 61 17.38 8.53 -7.06
N ASP A 62 17.02 7.48 -6.31
CA ASP A 62 17.88 6.32 -6.09
C ASP A 62 17.13 4.96 -6.15
N GLY A 63 15.84 4.97 -6.49
CA GLY A 63 15.06 3.75 -6.68
C GLY A 63 14.81 2.95 -5.39
N ARG A 64 15.06 3.54 -4.22
CA ARG A 64 14.77 2.92 -2.92
C ARG A 64 13.37 3.25 -2.45
N CYS A 65 12.79 2.41 -1.61
CA CYS A 65 11.45 2.61 -1.05
C CYS A 65 11.50 3.10 0.39
N LEU A 66 10.51 3.88 0.81
CA LEU A 66 10.30 4.21 2.22
C LEU A 66 10.00 2.92 3.01
N ASP A 67 10.84 2.61 3.99
CA ASP A 67 10.77 1.41 4.82
C ASP A 67 10.94 1.77 6.31
N THR A 68 10.50 0.84 7.16
CA THR A 68 10.64 0.94 8.62
C THR A 68 12.04 0.57 9.12
N LEU A 69 12.95 0.09 8.26
CA LEU A 69 14.30 -0.36 8.61
C LEU A 69 14.31 -1.37 9.77
N SER A 70 13.33 -2.28 9.78
CA SER A 70 13.10 -3.23 10.88
C SER A 70 12.92 -2.59 12.27
N SER A 71 12.65 -1.29 12.33
CA SER A 71 12.48 -0.53 13.56
C SER A 71 11.05 -0.65 14.10
N LYS A 72 10.90 -0.49 15.41
CA LYS A 72 9.61 -0.57 16.12
C LYS A 72 8.82 0.75 15.98
N ASN A 73 7.54 0.72 16.37
CA ASN A 73 6.62 1.86 16.35
C ASN A 73 7.28 3.17 16.82
N ARG A 74 6.95 4.30 16.17
CA ARG A 74 7.50 5.65 16.44
C ARG A 74 8.99 5.84 16.12
N SER A 75 9.63 4.88 15.43
CA SER A 75 10.97 5.11 14.89
C SER A 75 10.90 5.89 13.58
N PRO A 76 11.90 6.75 13.28
CA PRO A 76 12.04 7.38 11.98
C PRO A 76 12.05 6.34 10.85
N MET A 77 11.29 6.61 9.80
CA MET A 77 11.36 5.84 8.56
C MET A 77 12.59 6.24 7.75
N GLY A 78 13.07 5.34 6.91
CA GLY A 78 14.20 5.59 6.02
C GLY A 78 14.03 4.95 4.65
N LEU A 79 14.98 5.18 3.75
CA LEU A 79 14.98 4.59 2.41
C LEU A 79 15.76 3.27 2.42
N TYR A 80 15.12 2.20 1.93
CA TYR A 80 15.73 0.87 1.83
C TYR A 80 15.37 0.18 0.53
N GLN A 81 15.96 -1.00 0.28
CA GLN A 81 15.56 -1.85 -0.83
C GLN A 81 14.05 -2.10 -0.77
N CYS A 82 13.38 -1.97 -1.92
CA CYS A 82 11.94 -2.14 -2.01
C CYS A 82 11.51 -3.57 -1.64
N VAL A 83 11.03 -3.76 -0.41
CA VAL A 83 10.40 -4.99 0.10
C VAL A 83 8.89 -4.84 0.04
N SER A 84 8.14 -5.92 -0.19
CA SER A 84 6.68 -5.99 -0.39
C SER A 84 5.80 -5.54 0.80
N LYS A 85 6.11 -4.41 1.43
CA LYS A 85 5.28 -3.68 2.38
C LYS A 85 4.55 -2.58 1.62
N ALA A 86 3.23 -2.58 1.73
CA ALA A 86 2.39 -1.63 1.01
C ALA A 86 1.95 -0.49 1.90
N ILE A 87 1.80 0.68 1.29
CA ILE A 87 1.15 1.86 1.81
C ILE A 87 -0.07 2.12 0.91
N SER A 88 -1.20 2.42 1.54
CA SER A 88 -2.46 2.71 0.87
C SER A 88 -3.02 4.06 1.32
N THR A 89 -3.50 4.87 0.40
CA THR A 89 -4.27 6.08 0.76
C THR A 89 -5.67 5.68 1.22
N GLN A 90 -6.15 6.29 2.29
CA GLN A 90 -7.53 6.19 2.75
C GLN A 90 -8.33 7.44 2.34
N ASP A 91 -9.67 7.36 2.36
CA ASP A 91 -10.58 8.52 2.17
C ASP A 91 -10.27 9.67 3.14
N THR A 92 -9.81 9.32 4.34
CA THR A 92 -9.38 10.28 5.37
C THR A 92 -8.11 11.04 5.00
N LYS A 93 -7.55 10.83 3.80
CA LYS A 93 -6.27 11.37 3.30
C LYS A 93 -5.07 10.90 4.13
N GLU A 94 -5.21 9.78 4.82
CA GLU A 94 -4.13 9.14 5.57
C GLU A 94 -3.41 8.11 4.71
N LEU A 95 -2.12 7.94 4.96
CA LEU A 95 -1.31 6.88 4.34
C LEU A 95 -1.17 5.72 5.32
N LEU A 96 -2.00 4.69 5.12
CA LEU A 96 -2.01 3.47 5.94
C LEU A 96 -0.94 2.50 5.46
N HIS A 97 0.02 2.19 6.32
CA HIS A 97 1.00 1.14 6.11
C HIS A 97 0.39 -0.25 6.38
N SER A 98 0.92 -1.30 5.75
CA SER A 98 0.45 -2.68 5.88
C SER A 98 0.49 -3.24 7.32
N SER A 99 1.19 -2.58 8.25
CA SER A 99 1.14 -2.89 9.69
C SER A 99 -0.11 -2.37 10.41
N GLY A 100 -0.97 -1.60 9.76
CA GLY A 100 -2.13 -0.94 10.37
C GLY A 100 -1.83 0.40 11.05
N LEU A 101 -0.66 0.98 10.80
CA LEU A 101 -0.23 2.29 11.31
C LEU A 101 -0.25 3.33 10.19
N CYS A 102 -0.44 4.59 10.55
CA CYS A 102 -0.46 5.71 9.61
C CYS A 102 0.87 6.46 9.60
N LEU A 103 1.23 6.95 8.41
CA LEU A 103 2.38 7.81 8.18
C LEU A 103 2.13 9.19 8.81
N ASP A 104 3.08 9.64 9.63
CA ASP A 104 2.89 10.80 10.49
C ASP A 104 4.13 11.71 10.46
N ALA A 105 3.90 12.99 10.20
CA ALA A 105 4.92 14.05 10.13
C ALA A 105 5.14 14.80 11.45
N THR A 106 4.54 14.32 12.55
CA THR A 106 4.79 14.87 13.88
C THR A 106 6.22 14.54 14.28
N ASP A 107 6.96 15.56 14.67
CA ASP A 107 8.29 15.43 15.20
C ASP A 107 8.24 15.43 16.74
N PRO A 108 8.19 14.26 17.40
CA PRO A 108 8.22 14.20 18.86
C PRO A 108 9.56 14.67 19.46
N LYS A 109 10.60 14.87 18.63
CA LYS A 109 11.97 15.22 19.04
C LYS A 109 12.47 16.49 18.34
N ARG A 110 11.57 17.40 17.93
CA ARG A 110 11.91 18.66 17.24
C ARG A 110 12.90 19.54 17.99
N LYS A 111 12.93 19.41 19.31
CA LYS A 111 13.88 20.14 20.17
C LYS A 111 15.29 19.54 20.17
N GLU A 112 15.43 18.26 19.83
CA GLU A 112 16.70 17.51 19.85
C GLU A 112 17.33 17.36 18.45
N HIS A 113 16.51 17.39 17.39
CA HIS A 113 16.98 17.25 16.01
C HIS A 113 16.38 18.33 15.10
N PRO A 114 17.19 19.01 14.27
CA PRO A 114 16.72 20.05 13.36
C PRO A 114 15.97 19.50 12.13
N PHE A 115 15.96 18.19 11.92
CA PHE A 115 15.37 17.54 10.77
C PHE A 115 14.01 16.95 11.12
N ASN A 116 12.97 17.29 10.34
CA ASN A 116 11.67 16.65 10.47
C ASN A 116 11.76 15.23 9.89
N TYR A 117 11.47 14.22 10.69
CA TYR A 117 11.36 12.83 10.23
C TYR A 117 9.90 12.41 10.12
N VAL A 118 9.66 11.38 9.33
CA VAL A 118 8.35 10.76 9.20
C VAL A 118 8.36 9.44 9.98
N THR A 119 7.29 9.17 10.74
CA THR A 119 7.18 7.96 11.57
C THR A 119 5.88 7.21 11.28
N LEU A 120 5.77 5.97 11.78
CA LEU A 120 4.51 5.23 11.81
C LEU A 120 3.93 5.23 13.22
N ILE A 121 2.73 5.81 13.36
CA ILE A 121 1.97 5.80 14.61
C ILE A 121 0.52 5.37 14.38
N LYS A 122 -0.25 5.24 15.46
CA LYS A 122 -1.67 4.89 15.35
C LYS A 122 -2.40 5.99 14.59
N CYS A 123 -3.24 5.60 13.64
CA CYS A 123 -4.06 6.53 12.88
C CYS A 123 -4.95 7.34 13.85
N ASN A 124 -4.87 8.66 13.79
CA ASN A 124 -5.49 9.55 14.78
C ASN A 124 -6.28 10.73 14.17
N GLY A 125 -6.32 10.87 12.84
CA GLY A 125 -7.03 11.97 12.21
C GLY A 125 -6.31 13.33 12.26
N GLU A 126 -5.14 13.41 12.88
CA GLU A 126 -4.41 14.67 13.05
C GLU A 126 -3.94 15.23 11.70
N PRO A 127 -3.80 16.57 11.58
CA PRO A 127 -3.27 17.21 10.37
C PRO A 127 -1.90 16.67 9.95
N SER A 128 -1.07 16.22 10.91
CA SER A 128 0.24 15.61 10.67
C SER A 128 0.20 14.26 9.93
N GLN A 129 -0.98 13.62 9.85
CA GLN A 129 -1.21 12.38 9.10
C GLN A 129 -1.95 12.59 7.79
N LYS A 130 -2.23 13.85 7.41
CA LYS A 130 -2.97 14.17 6.19
C LYS A 130 -2.00 14.46 5.05
N TRP A 131 -2.03 13.60 4.04
CA TRP A 131 -1.13 13.66 2.89
C TRP A 131 -1.90 14.00 1.62
N ARG A 132 -1.25 14.75 0.72
CA ARG A 132 -1.75 15.02 -0.63
C ARG A 132 -0.63 14.79 -1.63
N TRP A 133 -0.94 14.01 -2.65
CA TRP A 133 -0.07 13.85 -3.81
C TRP A 133 0.02 15.17 -4.58
N GLN A 134 1.23 15.52 -5.03
CA GLN A 134 1.44 16.61 -5.97
C GLN A 134 2.10 16.02 -7.21
N ASP A 135 1.47 16.21 -8.37
CA ASP A 135 2.04 15.84 -9.66
C ASP A 135 3.10 16.88 -10.08
N LYS A 136 4.21 16.92 -9.33
CA LYS A 136 5.38 17.70 -9.73
C LYS A 136 6.28 16.83 -10.61
N LYS A 137 6.52 17.28 -11.84
CA LYS A 137 7.62 16.76 -12.66
C LYS A 137 8.93 17.23 -12.04
N TRP A 138 9.71 16.30 -11.53
CA TRP A 138 11.06 16.60 -11.04
C TRP A 138 11.96 16.82 -12.25
N PRO A 139 12.72 17.93 -12.33
CA PRO A 139 13.74 18.08 -13.36
C PRO A 139 14.79 16.98 -13.14
N THR A 140 14.92 16.12 -14.14
CA THR A 140 15.98 15.10 -14.24
C THR A 140 17.29 15.73 -14.61
#